data_AF-A0A2G9SHI6-F1
#
_entry.id   AF-A0A2G9SHI6-F1
#
_cell.length_a   1.000
_cell.length_b   1.000
_cell.length_c   1.000
_cell.angle_alpha   90.00
_cell.angle_beta   90.00
_cell.angle_gamma   90.00
#
_symmetry.space_group_name_H-M   'P 1'
#
loop_
_entity.id
_entity.type
_entity.pdbx_description
1 polymer ?
#
loop_
_entity_poly.entity_id
_entity_poly.type
_entity_poly.pdbx_seq_one_letter_code
_entity_poly.pdbx_strand_id
1 'polypeptide(L)'
;DTGELCLQSLQCKSGCCHRPDGLSLARCAPLAAETQKCSPWHLYGVYYHCNCEMGLKCDVKHTIVGIVTNTDFGYCKDPNDP
;
A
#
# COMPACT_ATOMS: atom_id res chain seq x y z
N ASP A 1 -8.41 -10.43 11.97
CA ASP A 1 -7.50 -10.05 10.87
C ASP A 1 -7.27 -8.54 10.77
N THR A 2 -8.20 -7.72 10.25
CA THR A 2 -8.00 -6.26 10.18
C THR A 2 -7.84 -5.64 11.57
N GLY A 3 -6.81 -4.84 11.77
CA GLY A 3 -6.44 -4.22 13.05
C GLY A 3 -5.52 -5.06 13.94
N GLU A 4 -5.27 -6.33 13.62
CA GLU A 4 -4.33 -7.17 14.35
C GLU A 4 -2.88 -6.76 14.06
N LEU A 5 -2.00 -6.97 15.04
CA LEU A 5 -0.57 -6.73 14.87
C LEU A 5 -0.01 -7.67 13.80
N CYS A 6 0.82 -7.11 12.91
CA CYS A 6 1.46 -7.87 11.85
C CYS A 6 2.93 -7.45 11.72
N LEU A 7 3.77 -8.39 11.28
CA LEU A 7 5.16 -8.14 10.89
C LEU A 7 5.35 -8.26 9.38
N GLN A 8 4.40 -8.89 8.69
CA GLN A 8 4.46 -9.19 7.27
C GLN A 8 3.04 -9.27 6.71
N SER A 9 2.84 -8.80 5.49
CA SER A 9 1.54 -8.77 4.80
C SER A 9 0.92 -10.16 4.61
N LEU A 10 1.73 -11.23 4.57
CA LEU A 10 1.26 -12.62 4.50
C LEU A 10 0.45 -13.07 5.72
N GLN A 11 0.57 -12.38 6.85
CA GLN A 11 -0.22 -12.66 8.06
C GLN A 11 -1.64 -12.11 7.96
N CYS A 12 -1.88 -11.17 7.05
CA CYS A 12 -3.15 -10.48 6.90
C CYS A 12 -3.97 -11.13 5.78
N LYS A 13 -5.24 -11.44 6.04
CA LYS A 13 -6.16 -11.94 4.98
C LYS A 13 -6.31 -10.97 3.81
N SER A 14 -6.24 -9.66 4.08
CA SER A 14 -6.25 -8.62 3.04
C SER A 14 -4.97 -8.58 2.22
N GLY A 15 -3.89 -9.23 2.69
CA GLY A 15 -2.57 -9.12 2.07
C GLY A 15 -1.89 -7.76 2.30
N CYS A 16 -2.36 -6.94 3.25
CA CYS A 16 -1.70 -5.68 3.60
C CYS A 16 -1.42 -5.58 5.11
N CYS A 17 -0.14 -5.44 5.45
CA CYS A 17 0.34 -5.02 6.75
C CYS A 17 0.73 -3.53 6.70
N HIS A 18 -0.04 -2.67 7.37
CA HIS A 18 0.07 -1.22 7.28
C HIS A 18 0.73 -0.62 8.53
N ARG A 19 1.61 0.36 8.33
CA ARG A 19 2.23 1.15 9.39
C ARG A 19 2.12 2.64 9.08
N PRO A 20 1.67 3.50 10.00
CA PRO A 20 1.48 4.92 9.73
C PRO A 20 2.79 5.73 9.64
N ASP A 21 3.85 5.31 10.34
CA ASP A 21 5.17 5.99 10.39
C ASP A 21 6.28 5.00 10.76
N GLY A 22 7.56 5.38 10.65
CA GLY A 22 8.68 4.44 10.84
C GLY A 22 8.81 3.81 12.23
N LEU A 23 8.25 4.43 13.27
CA LEU A 23 8.37 3.99 14.68
C LEU A 23 7.11 3.27 15.19
N SER A 24 5.99 3.43 14.50
CA SER A 24 4.72 2.81 14.87
C SER A 24 4.67 1.29 14.68
N LEU A 25 3.79 0.64 15.42
CA LEU A 25 3.48 -0.78 15.23
C LEU A 25 2.61 -0.98 13.98
N ALA A 26 2.97 -1.96 13.16
CA ALA A 26 2.20 -2.31 11.96
C ALA A 26 0.98 -3.18 12.32
N ARG A 27 -0.12 -2.95 11.60
CA ARG A 27 -1.37 -3.68 11.77
C ARG A 27 -1.98 -4.02 10.42
N CYS A 28 -2.72 -5.12 10.35
CA CYS A 28 -3.41 -5.51 9.14
C CYS A 28 -4.46 -4.44 8.77
N ALA A 29 -4.51 -4.09 7.49
CA ALA A 29 -5.40 -3.06 6.96
C ALA A 29 -6.09 -3.56 5.69
N PRO A 30 -7.25 -3.01 5.31
CA PRO A 30 -7.84 -3.27 4.01
C PRO A 30 -6.92 -2.77 2.89
N LEU A 31 -7.05 -3.36 1.71
CA LEU A 31 -6.43 -2.82 0.50
C LEU A 31 -7.05 -1.44 0.16
N ALA A 32 -6.34 -0.65 -0.62
CA ALA A 32 -6.77 0.67 -1.03
C ALA A 32 -7.82 0.59 -2.14
N ALA A 33 -8.98 1.18 -1.90
CA ALA A 33 -10.06 1.30 -2.88
C ALA A 33 -9.73 2.34 -3.96
N GLU A 34 -10.56 2.44 -4.98
CA GLU A 34 -10.43 3.45 -6.03
C GLU A 34 -10.37 4.87 -5.44
N THR A 35 -9.53 5.73 -6.02
CA THR A 35 -9.20 7.10 -5.57
C THR A 35 -8.46 7.19 -4.23
N GLN A 36 -8.20 6.08 -3.54
CA GLN A 36 -7.41 6.09 -2.31
C GLN A 36 -5.90 6.09 -2.59
N LYS A 37 -5.13 6.60 -1.64
CA LYS A 37 -3.66 6.57 -1.70
C LYS A 37 -3.16 5.13 -1.64
N CYS A 38 -2.15 4.85 -2.44
CA CYS A 38 -1.52 3.54 -2.50
C CYS A 38 0.00 3.65 -2.57
N SER A 39 0.66 2.58 -2.13
CA SER A 39 2.06 2.34 -2.44
C SER A 39 2.16 1.24 -3.50
N PRO A 40 3.14 1.34 -4.43
CA PRO A 40 3.48 0.22 -5.29
C PRO A 40 3.97 -0.96 -4.44
N TRP A 41 3.98 -2.15 -5.05
CA TRP A 41 4.43 -3.35 -4.36
C TRP A 41 5.91 -3.24 -3.95
N HIS A 42 6.20 -3.59 -2.70
CA HIS A 42 7.55 -3.57 -2.14
C HIS A 42 7.88 -4.88 -1.43
N LEU A 43 9.13 -5.31 -1.57
CA LEU A 43 9.63 -6.58 -1.05
C LEU A 43 9.58 -6.68 0.49
N TYR A 44 9.66 -5.54 1.18
CA TYR A 44 9.59 -5.50 2.64
C TYR A 44 8.23 -5.96 3.18
N GLY A 45 7.17 -5.84 2.38
CA GLY A 45 5.83 -6.34 2.67
C GLY A 45 5.16 -5.73 3.91
N VAL A 46 5.63 -4.56 4.33
CA VAL A 46 4.94 -3.64 5.25
C VAL A 46 4.84 -2.29 4.55
N TYR A 47 3.66 -1.66 4.62
CA TYR A 47 3.31 -0.53 3.77
C TYR A 47 2.87 0.70 4.56
N TYR A 48 3.26 1.89 4.09
CA TYR A 48 2.71 3.17 4.57
C TYR A 48 1.33 3.46 3.98
N HIS A 49 1.08 2.99 2.76
CA HIS A 49 -0.23 2.98 2.12
C HIS A 49 -0.43 1.61 1.48
N CYS A 50 -1.56 0.95 1.75
CA CYS A 50 -1.80 -0.38 1.21
C CYS A 50 -1.86 -0.37 -0.31
N ASN A 51 -1.53 -1.51 -0.90
CA ASN A 51 -1.73 -1.76 -2.32
C ASN A 51 -3.21 -1.65 -2.68
N CYS A 52 -3.49 -1.40 -3.96
CA CYS A 52 -4.86 -1.31 -4.43
C CYS A 52 -5.59 -2.64 -4.38
N GLU A 53 -6.91 -2.57 -4.29
CA GLU A 53 -7.79 -3.71 -4.52
C GLU A 53 -7.58 -4.32 -5.91
N MET A 54 -7.93 -5.60 -6.04
CA MET A 54 -7.78 -6.33 -7.30
C MET A 54 -8.58 -5.65 -8.42
N GLY A 55 -7.92 -5.44 -9.56
CA GLY A 55 -8.51 -4.74 -10.71
C GLY A 55 -8.09 -3.28 -10.83
N LEU A 56 -7.60 -2.67 -9.74
CA LEU A 56 -7.11 -1.29 -9.75
C LEU A 56 -5.59 -1.25 -9.92
N LYS A 57 -5.08 -0.18 -10.53
CA LYS A 57 -3.66 0.10 -10.67
C LYS A 57 -3.27 1.29 -9.80
N CYS A 58 -2.17 1.16 -9.07
CA CYS A 58 -1.60 2.29 -8.34
C CYS A 58 -0.90 3.23 -9.34
N ASP A 59 -1.52 4.37 -9.63
CA ASP A 59 -0.99 5.39 -10.53
C ASP A 59 -0.01 6.29 -9.79
N VAL A 60 1.28 6.00 -9.98
CA VAL A 60 2.39 6.65 -9.28
C VAL A 60 3.11 7.58 -10.25
N LYS A 61 3.25 8.86 -9.86
CA LYS A 61 4.16 9.78 -10.54
C LYS A 61 5.57 9.57 -9.99
N HIS A 62 6.31 8.66 -10.61
CA HIS A 62 7.69 8.38 -10.21
C HIS A 62 8.55 9.65 -10.29
N THR A 63 9.07 10.08 -9.15
CA THR A 63 10.10 11.12 -9.10
C THR A 63 11.43 10.48 -8.74
N ILE A 64 12.55 11.04 -9.22
CA ILE A 64 13.90 10.50 -8.92
C ILE A 64 14.11 10.35 -7.41
N VAL A 65 13.59 11.29 -6.61
CA VAL A 65 13.66 11.24 -5.14
C VAL A 65 12.76 10.15 -4.56
N GLY A 66 11.55 9.96 -5.09
CA GLY A 66 10.59 8.98 -4.60
C GLY A 66 10.96 7.52 -4.88
N ILE A 67 11.69 7.24 -5.97
CA ILE A 67 12.29 5.92 -6.24
C ILE A 67 13.34 5.57 -5.18
N VAL A 68 14.19 6.55 -4.82
CA VAL A 68 15.27 6.36 -3.84
C VAL A 68 14.74 6.26 -2.42
N THR A 69 13.71 7.05 -2.08
CA THR A 69 13.14 7.10 -0.72
C THR A 69 11.98 6.13 -0.49
N ASN A 70 11.51 5.42 -1.53
CA ASN A 70 10.39 4.48 -1.42
C ASN A 70 9.07 5.15 -1.00
N THR A 71 8.94 6.46 -1.22
CA THR A 71 7.75 7.28 -0.92
C THR A 71 7.00 7.70 -2.18
N ASP A 72 7.20 6.96 -3.26
CA ASP A 72 6.47 7.12 -4.51
C ASP A 72 5.03 6.64 -4.30
N PHE A 73 4.21 7.49 -3.67
CA PHE A 73 2.80 7.22 -3.41
C PHE A 73 1.97 7.64 -4.61
N GLY A 74 1.00 6.80 -4.94
CA GLY A 74 0.05 7.02 -6.02
C GLY A 74 -1.38 7.07 -5.52
N TYR A 75 -2.30 7.02 -6.48
CA TYR A 75 -3.72 6.80 -6.23
C TYR A 75 -4.19 5.58 -7.02
N CYS A 76 -5.07 4.79 -6.43
CA CYS A 76 -5.68 3.67 -7.13
C CYS A 76 -6.66 4.17 -8.18
N LYS A 77 -6.50 3.68 -9.41
CA LYS A 77 -7.37 3.98 -10.54
C LYS A 77 -7.75 2.69 -11.26
N ASP A 78 -8.98 2.60 -11.74
CA ASP A 78 -9.34 1.55 -12.68
C ASP A 78 -8.64 1.83 -14.03
N PRO A 79 -7.84 0.90 -14.57
CA PRO A 79 -7.21 1.07 -15.87
C PRO A 79 -8.21 1.15 -17.04
N ASN A 80 -9.49 0.85 -16.82
CA ASN A 80 -10.58 0.90 -17.81
C ASN A 80 -11.51 2.11 -17.62
N ASP A 81 -11.29 2.96 -16.61
CA ASP A 81 -12.06 4.20 -16.44
C ASP A 81 -11.68 5.18 -17.58
N PRO A 82 -12.66 5.62 -18.40
CA PRO A 82 -12.41 6.40 -19.63
C PRO A 82 -11.86 7.82 -19.43
#